data_AF-A0A8H6P2B6-F1
#
_entry.id   AF-A0A8H6P2B6-F1
#
_cell.length_a   1.000
_cell.length_b   1.000
_cell.length_c   1.000
_cell.angle_alpha   90.00
_cell.angle_beta   90.00
_cell.angle_gamma   90.00
#
_symmetry.space_group_name_H-M   'P 1'
#
loop_
_entity.id
_entity.type
_entity.pdbx_description
1 polymer ?
#
loop_
_entity_poly.entity_id
_entity_poly.type
_entity_poly.pdbx_seq_one_letter_code
_entity_poly.pdbx_strand_id
1 'polypeptide(L)'
;MIDEDTPGNDDAMIIEVLEEIALEDDLPATAEKDEKNRMIITEDERTHLKNVVTAVTAIETRTTIEEDPRENIEVDPVLARRLDAHEAQKVARRGESSAPPPEKQKPNFGNTGRLAAETNTVNVNGGTVVLKYHEPPEARKPPAKEPWRLYVFKGEDLLEVVELGERSCWLIGRERLVVDFPLDHPSCSKQHAAIQFRFVEKRNEFGDRIGKVKPYLIDLESANGSHVNGDTIPAGRYVELRDKDVLKFGLSSREYVLMLPQPD
;
A
#
# COMPACT_ATOMS: atom_id res chain seq x y z
N MET A 1 -45.43 8.67 -70.70
CA MET A 1 -44.20 8.07 -71.25
C MET A 1 -43.23 9.22 -71.45
N ILE A 2 -42.15 9.22 -70.67
CA ILE A 2 -40.88 9.98 -70.83
C ILE A 2 -41.03 11.50 -70.60
N ASP A 3 -40.79 12.05 -69.40
CA ASP A 3 -39.55 12.27 -68.60
C ASP A 3 -38.76 13.52 -69.02
N GLU A 4 -38.57 14.41 -68.02
CA GLU A 4 -37.50 15.39 -67.70
C GLU A 4 -36.88 16.24 -68.85
N ASP A 5 -36.50 17.51 -68.70
CA ASP A 5 -35.76 18.15 -67.62
C ASP A 5 -35.69 19.67 -67.91
N THR A 6 -35.59 20.55 -66.90
CA THR A 6 -35.25 21.98 -67.11
C THR A 6 -34.17 22.41 -66.12
N PRO A 7 -32.97 22.86 -66.57
CA PRO A 7 -32.00 23.49 -65.69
C PRO A 7 -32.02 25.01 -65.87
N GLY A 8 -32.35 25.74 -64.79
CA GLY A 8 -32.13 27.18 -64.66
C GLY A 8 -30.84 27.42 -63.89
N ASN A 9 -29.80 27.85 -64.60
CA ASN A 9 -28.51 28.23 -64.08
C ASN A 9 -28.45 29.76 -63.96
N ASP A 10 -28.65 30.28 -62.76
CA ASP A 10 -28.58 31.71 -62.46
C ASP A 10 -27.24 32.01 -61.77
N ASP A 11 -26.24 32.27 -62.60
CA ASP A 11 -24.93 32.79 -62.23
C ASP A 11 -24.91 34.30 -62.51
N ALA A 12 -24.98 35.15 -61.47
CA ALA A 12 -24.47 36.54 -61.53
C ALA A 12 -24.41 37.25 -60.15
N MET A 13 -23.16 37.42 -59.69
CA MET A 13 -22.56 38.64 -59.12
C MET A 13 -23.00 39.25 -57.76
N ILE A 14 -22.11 39.07 -56.77
CA ILE A 14 -21.25 40.09 -56.10
C ILE A 14 -21.92 41.40 -55.62
N ILE A 15 -21.89 41.67 -54.31
CA ILE A 15 -21.31 42.87 -53.61
C ILE A 15 -21.46 42.72 -52.07
N GLU A 16 -20.37 43.03 -51.35
CA GLU A 16 -20.10 42.91 -49.90
C GLU A 16 -20.96 43.80 -48.98
N VAL A 17 -21.29 43.33 -47.74
CA VAL A 17 -21.17 44.09 -46.46
C VAL A 17 -21.02 43.10 -45.28
N LEU A 18 -20.13 43.43 -44.34
CA LEU A 18 -19.65 42.73 -43.12
C LEU A 18 -20.70 42.52 -42.01
N GLU A 19 -20.70 41.34 -41.37
CA GLU A 19 -20.66 41.07 -39.90
C GLU A 19 -21.08 39.61 -39.59
N GLU A 20 -20.33 38.95 -38.67
CA GLU A 20 -20.76 37.79 -37.83
C GLU A 20 -21.24 36.51 -38.58
N ILE A 21 -20.84 35.24 -38.33
CA ILE A 21 -20.65 34.45 -37.11
C ILE A 21 -19.90 33.17 -37.59
N ALA A 22 -18.78 32.80 -36.95
CA ALA A 22 -18.20 31.46 -37.12
C ALA A 22 -18.91 30.50 -36.14
N LEU A 23 -19.59 29.48 -36.68
CA LEU A 23 -20.05 28.30 -35.94
C LEU A 23 -19.23 27.10 -36.42
N GLU A 24 -18.26 26.71 -35.59
CA GLU A 24 -17.55 25.42 -35.67
C GLU A 24 -18.45 24.32 -35.09
N ASP A 25 -18.58 23.22 -35.84
CA ASP A 25 -19.28 22.01 -35.43
C ASP A 25 -18.44 21.22 -34.41
N ASP A 26 -19.15 20.82 -33.36
CA ASP A 26 -18.71 20.19 -32.12
C ASP A 26 -18.36 18.69 -32.32
N LEU A 27 -17.14 18.30 -31.95
CA LEU A 27 -16.71 16.90 -31.81
C LEU A 27 -16.79 16.49 -30.32
N PRO A 28 -17.19 15.24 -30.01
CA PRO A 28 -17.85 14.92 -28.74
C PRO A 28 -16.94 14.92 -27.50
N ALA A 29 -17.47 15.55 -26.44
CA ALA A 29 -16.97 15.70 -25.08
C ALA A 29 -16.85 14.37 -24.29
N THR A 30 -15.91 13.50 -24.67
CA THR A 30 -15.49 12.35 -23.83
C THR A 30 -14.07 12.46 -23.30
N ALA A 31 -13.29 13.46 -23.73
CA ALA A 31 -11.93 13.70 -23.23
C ALA A 31 -11.86 14.75 -22.09
N GLU A 32 -12.86 15.63 -21.94
CA GLU A 32 -12.84 16.66 -20.88
C GLU A 32 -13.26 16.15 -19.50
N LYS A 33 -13.89 14.97 -19.41
CA LYS A 33 -14.28 14.40 -18.11
C LYS A 33 -13.11 13.79 -17.34
N ASP A 34 -12.03 13.43 -18.04
CA ASP A 34 -10.80 12.91 -17.42
C ASP A 34 -9.84 14.04 -17.01
N GLU A 35 -9.87 15.18 -17.69
CA GLU A 35 -9.08 16.37 -17.33
C GLU A 35 -9.63 17.04 -16.05
N LYS A 36 -10.95 17.03 -15.84
CA LYS A 36 -11.58 17.65 -14.66
C LYS A 36 -11.39 16.87 -13.36
N ASN A 37 -10.91 15.62 -13.43
CA ASN A 37 -10.48 14.86 -12.25
C ASN A 37 -8.98 15.07 -11.93
N ARG A 38 -8.28 15.94 -12.69
CA ARG A 38 -6.94 16.43 -12.37
C ARG A 38 -7.06 17.79 -11.70
N MET A 39 -6.57 17.87 -10.46
CA MET A 39 -6.36 19.09 -9.67
C MET A 39 -7.62 19.87 -9.23
N ILE A 40 -8.18 19.46 -8.09
CA ILE A 40 -8.49 20.44 -7.04
C ILE A 40 -7.99 19.86 -5.72
N ILE A 41 -6.67 19.88 -5.52
CA ILE A 41 -6.16 20.21 -4.19
C ILE A 41 -5.95 21.72 -4.32
N THR A 42 -6.64 22.50 -3.50
CA THR A 42 -6.34 23.94 -3.48
C THR A 42 -4.86 24.12 -3.12
N GLU A 43 -4.19 25.14 -3.67
CA GLU A 43 -2.76 25.36 -3.33
C GLU A 43 -2.56 25.52 -1.81
N ASP A 44 -3.61 25.97 -1.10
CA ASP A 44 -3.69 26.04 0.35
C ASP A 44 -3.71 24.65 1.01
N GLU A 45 -4.55 23.72 0.54
CA GLU A 45 -4.56 22.33 1.02
C GLU A 45 -3.24 21.59 0.70
N ARG A 46 -2.65 21.87 -0.47
CA ARG A 46 -1.34 21.32 -0.84
C ARG A 46 -0.26 21.83 0.11
N THR A 47 -0.30 23.12 0.45
CA THR A 47 0.62 23.73 1.41
C THR A 47 0.39 23.18 2.81
N HIS A 48 -0.86 22.96 3.22
CA HIS A 48 -1.19 22.35 4.49
C HIS A 48 -0.68 20.90 4.61
N LEU A 49 -0.88 20.09 3.57
CA LEU A 49 -0.34 18.73 3.46
C LEU A 49 1.18 18.71 3.57
N LYS A 50 1.85 19.61 2.85
CA LYS A 50 3.31 19.79 2.93
C LYS A 50 3.75 20.15 4.35
N ASN A 51 3.02 21.03 5.03
CA ASN A 51 3.33 21.42 6.41
C ASN A 51 3.15 20.25 7.38
N VAL A 52 2.15 19.40 7.20
CA VAL A 52 1.96 18.19 8.01
C VAL A 52 3.14 17.24 7.80
N VAL A 53 3.51 16.95 6.56
CA VAL A 53 4.66 16.10 6.23
C VAL A 53 5.97 16.67 6.78
N THR A 54 6.19 17.98 6.63
CA THR A 54 7.38 18.67 7.16
C THR A 54 7.42 18.62 8.68
N ALA A 55 6.27 18.79 9.36
CA ALA A 55 6.19 18.70 10.81
C ALA A 55 6.51 17.28 11.31
N VAL A 56 6.05 16.24 10.61
CA VAL A 56 6.33 14.84 10.96
C VAL A 56 7.81 14.50 10.75
N THR A 57 8.38 14.87 9.60
CA THR A 57 9.83 14.68 9.34
C THR A 57 10.73 15.49 10.29
N ALA A 58 10.30 16.68 10.72
CA ALA A 58 11.02 17.47 11.72
C ALA A 58 11.00 16.84 13.14
N ILE A 59 10.01 16.00 13.46
CA ILE A 59 9.98 15.24 14.71
C ILE A 59 10.96 14.06 14.65
N GLU A 60 11.08 13.39 13.50
CA GLU A 60 12.06 12.31 13.26
C GLU A 60 13.52 12.80 13.43
N THR A 61 13.83 14.04 13.03
CA THR A 61 15.20 14.61 13.14
C THR A 61 15.58 15.10 14.55
N ARG A 62 14.61 15.22 15.48
CA ARG A 62 14.87 15.64 16.87
C ARG A 62 15.00 14.49 17.87
N THR A 63 14.78 13.25 17.43
CA THR A 63 14.81 12.05 18.30
C THR A 63 16.06 11.19 18.11
N THR A 64 17.08 11.65 17.38
CA THR A 64 18.41 11.03 17.40
C THR A 64 19.17 11.46 18.67
N ILE A 65 18.92 10.74 19.76
CA ILE A 65 19.73 10.79 20.99
C ILE A 65 20.94 9.89 20.79
N GLU A 66 22.10 10.42 21.19
CA GLU A 66 23.44 9.84 21.12
C GLU A 66 23.51 8.39 21.62
N GLU A 67 24.17 7.52 20.84
CA GLU A 67 24.57 6.20 21.30
C GLU A 67 25.76 6.33 22.27
N ASP A 68 25.51 5.92 23.51
CA ASP A 68 26.47 5.83 24.61
C ASP A 68 27.42 4.63 24.36
N PRO A 69 28.76 4.82 24.29
CA PRO A 69 29.68 3.73 23.98
C PRO A 69 29.96 2.91 25.23
N ARG A 70 29.41 1.70 25.35
CA ARG A 70 29.71 0.78 26.46
C ARG A 70 30.45 -0.46 25.99
N GLU A 71 31.74 -0.43 26.34
CA GLU A 71 32.64 -1.51 26.77
C GLU A 71 32.57 -2.88 26.09
N ASN A 72 33.59 -3.13 25.27
CA ASN A 72 34.08 -4.46 24.93
C ASN A 72 34.44 -5.24 26.20
N ILE A 73 33.74 -6.34 26.45
CA ILE A 73 34.19 -7.38 27.38
C ILE A 73 35.11 -8.31 26.60
N GLU A 74 36.43 -8.18 26.81
CA GLU A 74 37.41 -9.17 26.36
C GLU A 74 37.10 -10.52 27.03
N VAL A 75 36.84 -11.54 26.21
CA VAL A 75 36.69 -12.92 26.68
C VAL A 75 38.07 -13.58 26.75
N ASP A 76 38.47 -13.99 27.95
CA ASP A 76 39.73 -14.68 28.22
C ASP A 76 39.90 -15.95 27.35
N PRO A 77 41.01 -16.10 26.57
CA PRO A 77 41.18 -17.20 25.62
C PRO A 77 41.59 -18.54 26.24
N VAL A 78 41.55 -18.69 27.56
CA VAL A 78 42.09 -19.87 28.27
C VAL A 78 41.03 -20.92 28.61
N LEU A 79 39.73 -20.58 28.58
CA LEU A 79 38.65 -21.52 28.95
C LEU A 79 38.11 -22.35 27.76
N ALA A 80 38.37 -21.94 26.53
CA ALA A 80 37.95 -22.68 25.32
C ALA A 80 38.79 -23.95 25.07
N ARG A 81 39.98 -24.09 25.67
CA ARG A 81 40.88 -25.23 25.40
C ARG A 81 40.69 -26.45 26.31
N ARG A 82 39.76 -26.43 27.26
CA ARG A 82 39.62 -27.49 28.28
C ARG A 82 38.42 -28.42 28.12
N LEU A 83 37.59 -28.22 27.09
CA LEU A 83 36.50 -29.14 26.74
C LEU A 83 36.78 -29.96 25.47
N ASP A 84 37.64 -29.48 24.56
CA ASP A 84 37.97 -30.19 23.32
C ASP A 84 38.88 -31.43 23.53
N ALA A 85 39.58 -31.50 24.66
CA ALA A 85 40.54 -32.57 24.93
C ALA A 85 39.90 -33.87 25.46
N HIS A 86 38.63 -33.86 25.84
CA HIS A 86 37.97 -35.04 26.42
C HIS A 86 37.05 -35.79 25.45
N GLU A 87 36.67 -35.17 24.32
CA GLU A 87 35.92 -35.84 23.24
C GLU A 87 36.83 -36.48 22.19
N ALA A 88 38.03 -35.93 21.96
CA ALA A 88 38.97 -36.46 20.96
C ALA A 88 39.50 -37.87 21.29
N GLN A 89 39.43 -38.32 22.56
CA GLN A 89 39.96 -39.62 22.98
C GLN A 89 38.92 -40.76 23.02
N LYS A 90 37.63 -40.47 22.77
CA LYS A 90 36.58 -41.50 22.75
C LYS A 90 36.26 -42.05 21.35
N VAL A 91 36.74 -41.39 20.29
CA VAL A 91 36.41 -41.72 18.89
C VAL A 91 37.44 -42.68 18.24
N ALA A 92 38.62 -42.88 18.83
CA ALA A 92 39.71 -43.63 18.20
C ALA A 92 39.75 -45.15 18.47
N ARG A 93 38.74 -45.75 19.10
CA ARG A 93 38.68 -47.21 19.32
C ARG A 93 37.29 -47.82 19.12
N ARG A 94 36.77 -47.76 17.89
CA ARG A 94 35.92 -48.84 17.36
C ARG A 94 35.91 -48.79 15.84
N GLY A 95 36.76 -49.61 15.22
CA GLY A 95 36.56 -50.00 13.84
C GLY A 95 35.41 -51.00 13.79
N GLU A 96 34.40 -50.71 12.97
CA GLU A 96 33.55 -51.67 12.29
C GLU A 96 32.67 -50.89 11.30
N SER A 97 32.75 -51.31 10.03
CA SER A 97 32.02 -50.78 8.89
C SER A 97 30.51 -50.96 9.05
N SER A 98 29.79 -49.85 9.22
CA SER A 98 28.42 -49.70 8.72
C SER A 98 28.10 -48.21 8.72
N ALA A 99 27.64 -47.67 7.58
CA ALA A 99 27.08 -46.32 7.56
C ALA A 99 25.96 -46.26 8.61
N PRO A 100 25.91 -45.24 9.48
CA PRO A 100 24.85 -45.14 10.47
C PRO A 100 23.49 -45.16 9.74
N PRO A 101 22.52 -45.98 10.19
CA PRO A 101 21.18 -45.99 9.59
C PRO A 101 20.61 -44.58 9.60
N PRO A 102 19.91 -44.12 8.54
CA PRO A 102 19.33 -42.79 8.53
C PRO A 102 18.45 -42.63 9.77
N GLU A 103 18.71 -41.59 10.56
CA GLU A 103 17.96 -41.33 11.79
C GLU A 103 16.48 -41.19 11.44
N LYS A 104 15.63 -42.02 12.06
CA LYS A 104 14.18 -41.95 11.85
C LYS A 104 13.71 -40.58 12.32
N GLN A 105 13.27 -39.76 11.37
CA GLN A 105 12.72 -38.44 11.66
C GLN A 105 11.51 -38.59 12.57
N LYS A 106 11.51 -37.84 13.67
CA LYS A 106 10.37 -37.81 14.59
C LYS A 106 9.15 -37.23 13.87
N PRO A 107 7.92 -37.60 14.26
CA PRO A 107 6.72 -36.98 13.72
C PRO A 107 6.77 -35.46 13.84
N ASN A 108 6.64 -34.76 12.71
CA ASN A 108 6.57 -33.31 12.66
C ASN A 108 5.10 -32.89 12.81
N PHE A 109 4.76 -32.28 13.93
CA PHE A 109 3.43 -31.74 14.22
C PHE A 109 3.28 -30.27 13.82
N GLY A 110 4.30 -29.69 13.18
CA GLY A 110 4.23 -28.33 12.62
C GLY A 110 3.26 -28.27 11.45
N ASN A 111 2.57 -27.13 11.34
CA ASN A 111 1.63 -26.87 10.26
C ASN A 111 2.38 -26.86 8.91
N THR A 112 1.99 -27.72 7.98
CA THR A 112 2.73 -27.92 6.72
C THR A 112 2.49 -26.83 5.67
N GLY A 113 1.75 -25.76 5.98
CA GLY A 113 1.50 -24.60 5.11
C GLY A 113 0.76 -24.89 3.79
N ARG A 114 0.65 -26.15 3.35
CA ARG A 114 0.07 -26.55 2.06
C ARG A 114 -1.40 -26.22 1.92
N LEU A 115 -2.20 -26.44 2.98
CA LEU A 115 -3.64 -26.12 2.94
C LEU A 115 -3.89 -24.61 2.80
N ALA A 116 -3.11 -23.80 3.53
CA ALA A 116 -3.18 -22.35 3.44
C ALA A 116 -2.72 -21.86 2.06
N ALA A 117 -1.63 -22.45 1.54
CA ALA A 117 -1.18 -22.18 0.19
C ALA A 117 -2.27 -22.52 -0.83
N GLU A 118 -2.87 -23.70 -0.78
CA GLU A 118 -3.86 -24.15 -1.77
C GLU A 118 -5.15 -23.30 -1.73
N THR A 119 -5.59 -22.86 -0.55
CA THR A 119 -6.78 -22.02 -0.41
C THR A 119 -6.53 -20.56 -0.82
N ASN A 120 -5.34 -20.03 -0.51
CA ASN A 120 -5.03 -18.61 -0.70
C ASN A 120 -4.16 -18.34 -1.94
N THR A 121 -3.91 -19.36 -2.77
CA THR A 121 -3.19 -19.18 -4.02
C THR A 121 -4.09 -18.53 -5.04
N VAL A 122 -3.70 -17.34 -5.50
CA VAL A 122 -4.34 -16.66 -6.61
C VAL A 122 -3.44 -16.79 -7.83
N ASN A 123 -4.01 -17.25 -8.94
CA ASN A 123 -3.34 -17.22 -10.24
C ASN A 123 -3.66 -15.88 -10.91
N VAL A 124 -2.72 -14.94 -10.89
CA VAL A 124 -2.85 -13.66 -11.57
C VAL A 124 -1.84 -13.60 -12.70
N ASN A 125 -2.32 -13.40 -13.94
CA ASN A 125 -1.51 -13.23 -15.15
C ASN A 125 -0.41 -14.30 -15.35
N GLY A 126 -0.72 -15.58 -15.04
CA GLY A 126 0.19 -16.71 -15.21
C GLY A 126 1.19 -16.91 -14.06
N GLY A 127 1.18 -16.06 -13.04
CA GLY A 127 1.93 -16.24 -11.79
C GLY A 127 1.04 -16.82 -10.69
N THR A 128 1.57 -17.80 -9.96
CA THR A 128 0.93 -18.43 -8.80
C THR A 128 1.49 -17.79 -7.54
N VAL A 129 0.67 -17.01 -6.82
CA VAL A 129 1.10 -16.32 -5.59
C VAL A 129 0.13 -16.60 -4.45
N VAL A 130 0.68 -16.93 -3.28
CA VAL A 130 -0.10 -17.14 -2.05
C VAL A 130 -0.39 -15.79 -1.40
N LEU A 131 -1.66 -15.43 -1.30
CA LEU A 131 -2.13 -14.25 -0.60
C LEU A 131 -2.02 -14.48 0.92
N LYS A 132 -1.35 -13.56 1.62
CA LYS A 132 -1.21 -13.62 3.09
C LYS A 132 -2.44 -13.08 3.82
N TYR A 133 -3.06 -12.05 3.26
CA TYR A 133 -4.13 -11.31 3.92
C TYR A 133 -5.51 -11.79 3.46
N HIS A 134 -6.44 -11.89 4.40
CA HIS A 134 -7.84 -12.18 4.11
C HIS A 134 -8.71 -11.12 4.80
N GLU A 135 -9.68 -10.57 4.05
CA GLU A 135 -10.56 -9.54 4.59
C GLU A 135 -11.41 -10.10 5.74
N PRO A 136 -11.55 -9.38 6.85
CA PRO A 136 -12.37 -9.84 7.95
C PRO A 136 -13.88 -9.70 7.60
N PRO A 137 -14.79 -10.43 8.25
CA PRO A 137 -16.22 -10.39 7.93
C PRO A 137 -16.87 -9.01 8.13
N GLU A 138 -16.30 -8.17 8.99
CA GLU A 138 -16.69 -6.78 9.19
C GLU A 138 -16.18 -5.82 8.11
N ALA A 139 -15.49 -6.31 7.08
CA ALA A 139 -15.07 -5.53 5.94
C ALA A 139 -16.28 -4.92 5.22
N ARG A 140 -16.23 -3.60 5.06
CA ARG A 140 -17.26 -2.82 4.35
C ARG A 140 -16.59 -1.70 3.58
N LYS A 141 -17.10 -1.43 2.38
CA LYS A 141 -16.67 -0.27 1.60
C LYS A 141 -17.03 1.01 2.35
N PRO A 142 -16.17 2.04 2.34
CA PRO A 142 -16.52 3.33 2.91
C PRO A 142 -17.72 3.93 2.13
N PRO A 143 -18.59 4.69 2.80
CA PRO A 143 -19.71 5.34 2.13
C PRO A 143 -19.21 6.44 1.18
N ALA A 144 -19.93 6.70 0.08
CA ALA A 144 -19.58 7.74 -0.89
C ALA A 144 -19.52 9.17 -0.28
N LYS A 145 -20.17 9.37 0.88
CA LYS A 145 -20.10 10.61 1.65
C LYS A 145 -18.72 10.83 2.29
N GLU A 146 -17.94 9.77 2.49
CA GLU A 146 -16.60 9.83 3.07
C GLU A 146 -15.56 9.36 2.04
N PRO A 147 -15.21 10.20 1.05
CA PRO A 147 -14.31 9.84 -0.04
C PRO A 147 -12.84 9.86 0.42
N TRP A 148 -12.41 8.79 1.10
CA TRP A 148 -11.02 8.64 1.53
C TRP A 148 -10.05 8.66 0.33
N ARG A 149 -8.99 9.47 0.44
CA ARG A 149 -7.94 9.61 -0.57
C ARG A 149 -6.56 9.39 0.06
N LEU A 150 -5.67 8.76 -0.69
CA LEU A 150 -4.27 8.56 -0.33
C LEU A 150 -3.39 9.40 -1.26
N TYR A 151 -2.62 10.32 -0.68
CA TYR A 151 -1.71 11.20 -1.40
C TYR A 151 -0.29 10.66 -1.26
N VAL A 152 0.38 10.43 -2.38
CA VAL A 152 1.73 9.87 -2.42
C VAL A 152 2.73 10.98 -2.67
N PHE A 153 3.59 11.22 -1.69
CA PHE A 153 4.67 12.20 -1.78
C PHE A 153 6.03 11.50 -1.91
N LYS A 154 6.95 12.17 -2.59
CA LYS A 154 8.37 11.83 -2.57
C LYS A 154 9.15 13.12 -2.35
N GLY A 155 9.52 13.39 -1.10
CA GLY A 155 10.01 14.71 -0.72
C GLY A 155 8.90 15.74 -0.92
N GLU A 156 9.15 16.78 -1.71
CA GLU A 156 8.21 17.88 -1.93
C GLU A 156 7.21 17.64 -3.08
N ASP A 157 7.46 16.60 -3.88
CA ASP A 157 6.68 16.29 -5.08
C ASP A 157 5.50 15.37 -4.75
N LEU A 158 4.30 15.80 -5.13
CA LEU A 158 3.10 14.95 -5.15
C LEU A 158 3.14 14.09 -6.41
N LEU A 159 3.27 12.77 -6.23
CA LEU A 159 3.35 11.81 -7.34
C LEU A 159 1.98 11.35 -7.81
N GLU A 160 1.12 10.96 -6.87
CA GLU A 160 -0.13 10.28 -7.17
C GLU A 160 -1.19 10.56 -6.10
N VAL A 161 -2.45 10.55 -6.52
CA VAL A 161 -3.62 10.60 -5.64
C VAL A 161 -4.47 9.37 -5.95
N VAL A 162 -4.72 8.54 -4.93
CA VAL A 162 -5.49 7.31 -5.05
C VAL A 162 -6.80 7.45 -4.27
N GLU A 163 -7.92 7.17 -4.92
CA GLU A 163 -9.22 7.14 -4.26
C GLU A 163 -9.47 5.78 -3.62
N LEU A 164 -9.58 5.74 -2.30
CA LEU A 164 -9.73 4.50 -1.54
C LEU A 164 -11.19 4.05 -1.42
N GLY A 165 -12.13 4.81 -1.96
CA GLY A 165 -13.57 4.62 -1.80
C GLY A 165 -14.17 3.40 -2.51
N GLU A 166 -13.49 2.89 -3.54
CA GLU A 166 -14.04 1.88 -4.44
C GLU A 166 -14.01 0.45 -3.86
N ARG A 167 -13.08 0.20 -2.94
CA ARG A 167 -12.74 -1.13 -2.39
C ARG A 167 -12.74 -1.11 -0.86
N SER A 168 -13.01 -2.26 -0.26
CA SER A 168 -12.93 -2.44 1.20
C SER A 168 -11.50 -2.69 1.67
N CYS A 169 -10.66 -3.28 0.82
CA CYS A 169 -9.26 -3.59 1.11
C CYS A 169 -8.35 -3.09 -0.01
N TRP A 170 -7.18 -2.61 0.38
CA TRP A 170 -6.08 -2.21 -0.50
C TRP A 170 -4.80 -2.88 -0.04
N LEU A 171 -4.27 -3.80 -0.84
CA LEU A 171 -3.02 -4.50 -0.56
C LEU A 171 -1.82 -3.68 -1.05
N ILE A 172 -0.84 -3.50 -0.17
CA ILE A 172 0.34 -2.68 -0.40
C ILE A 172 1.59 -3.56 -0.38
N GLY A 173 2.46 -3.40 -1.37
CA GLY A 173 3.75 -4.10 -1.40
C GLY A 173 4.47 -4.06 -2.74
N ARG A 174 5.56 -4.81 -2.87
CA ARG A 174 6.41 -4.81 -4.06
C ARG A 174 5.87 -5.68 -5.21
N GLU A 175 5.05 -6.68 -4.92
CA GLU A 175 4.59 -7.67 -5.89
C GLU A 175 3.39 -7.19 -6.71
N ARG A 176 3.68 -6.42 -7.78
CA ARG A 176 2.71 -5.81 -8.71
C ARG A 176 1.64 -6.75 -9.28
N LEU A 177 1.86 -8.07 -9.25
CA LEU A 177 0.88 -9.05 -9.71
C LEU A 177 -0.31 -9.21 -8.77
N VAL A 178 -0.14 -8.92 -7.48
CA VAL A 178 -1.16 -9.19 -6.45
C VAL A 178 -1.55 -7.93 -5.69
N VAL A 179 -0.62 -7.00 -5.52
CA VAL A 179 -0.85 -5.77 -4.76
C VAL A 179 -1.67 -4.77 -5.57
N ASP A 180 -2.60 -4.09 -4.92
CA ASP A 180 -3.35 -2.99 -5.50
C ASP A 180 -2.49 -1.73 -5.59
N PHE A 181 -1.64 -1.53 -4.57
CA PHE A 181 -0.78 -0.36 -4.47
C PHE A 181 0.70 -0.76 -4.46
N PRO A 182 1.43 -0.55 -5.57
CA PRO A 182 2.80 -0.99 -5.70
C PRO A 182 3.81 -0.08 -4.99
N LEU A 183 4.69 -0.68 -4.19
CA LEU A 183 5.82 -0.02 -3.56
C LEU A 183 7.12 -0.26 -4.33
N ASP A 184 7.74 0.82 -4.78
CA ASP A 184 9.02 0.79 -5.51
C ASP A 184 10.21 0.98 -4.56
N HIS A 185 10.31 0.12 -3.55
CA HIS A 185 11.46 0.16 -2.63
C HIS A 185 11.92 -1.25 -2.25
N PRO A 186 13.23 -1.56 -2.30
CA PRO A 186 13.74 -2.90 -2.04
C PRO A 186 13.59 -3.33 -0.57
N SER A 187 13.51 -2.38 0.36
CA SER A 187 13.24 -2.69 1.77
C SER A 187 11.77 -3.03 2.04
N CYS A 188 10.87 -2.87 1.06
CA CYS A 188 9.47 -3.25 1.20
C CYS A 188 9.25 -4.72 0.81
N SER A 189 8.41 -5.41 1.58
CA SER A 189 8.03 -6.80 1.35
C SER A 189 7.16 -6.94 0.10
N LYS A 190 7.08 -8.17 -0.45
CA LYS A 190 6.20 -8.50 -1.58
C LYS A 190 4.74 -8.12 -1.31
N GLN A 191 4.23 -8.60 -0.18
CA GLN A 191 3.00 -8.14 0.48
C GLN A 191 3.45 -7.56 1.82
N HIS A 192 3.31 -6.25 1.98
CA HIS A 192 3.90 -5.48 3.09
C HIS A 192 2.83 -5.10 4.12
N ALA A 193 1.76 -4.46 3.68
CA ALA A 193 0.66 -4.04 4.55
C ALA A 193 -0.67 -4.09 3.79
N ALA A 194 -1.78 -3.98 4.50
CA ALA A 194 -3.09 -3.78 3.92
C ALA A 194 -3.82 -2.63 4.61
N ILE A 195 -4.44 -1.76 3.82
CA ILE A 195 -5.43 -0.80 4.33
C ILE A 195 -6.80 -1.46 4.22
N GLN A 196 -7.45 -1.66 5.36
CA GLN A 196 -8.76 -2.29 5.45
C GLN A 196 -9.79 -1.31 6.03
N PHE A 197 -10.86 -1.09 5.29
CA PHE A 197 -12.06 -0.46 5.80
C PHE A 197 -12.91 -1.49 6.56
N ARG A 198 -13.17 -1.21 7.84
CA ARG A 198 -13.95 -2.07 8.74
C ARG A 198 -15.13 -1.30 9.29
N PHE A 199 -16.29 -1.95 9.35
CA PHE A 199 -17.45 -1.42 10.04
C PHE A 199 -17.34 -1.68 11.54
N VAL A 200 -17.34 -0.61 12.32
CA VAL A 200 -17.25 -0.68 13.79
C VAL A 200 -18.55 -0.13 14.38
N GLU A 201 -19.27 -1.00 15.10
CA GLU A 201 -20.42 -0.59 15.90
C GLU A 201 -19.95 -0.13 17.28
N LYS A 202 -20.31 1.10 17.66
CA LYS A 202 -20.17 1.58 19.03
C LYS A 202 -21.55 1.75 19.65
N ARG A 203 -21.67 1.33 20.90
CA ARG A 203 -22.86 1.58 21.72
C ARG A 203 -22.68 2.91 22.44
N ASN A 204 -23.64 3.82 22.29
CA ASN A 204 -23.64 5.07 23.05
C ASN A 204 -24.11 4.82 24.50
N GLU A 205 -24.02 5.85 25.35
CA GLU A 205 -24.43 5.81 26.76
C GLU A 205 -25.95 5.56 26.93
N PHE A 206 -26.74 5.83 25.89
CA PHE A 206 -28.19 5.64 25.84
C PHE A 206 -28.61 4.26 25.30
N GLY A 207 -27.65 3.43 24.88
CA GLY A 207 -27.87 2.08 24.39
C GLY A 207 -28.08 1.94 22.89
N ASP A 208 -28.13 3.03 22.12
CA ASP A 208 -28.18 3.02 20.66
C ASP A 208 -26.87 2.56 20.05
N ARG A 209 -26.97 1.93 18.87
CA ARG A 209 -25.82 1.47 18.09
C ARG A 209 -25.53 2.45 16.97
N ILE A 210 -24.37 3.06 17.01
CA ILE A 210 -23.87 3.92 15.93
C ILE A 210 -22.74 3.16 15.25
N GLY A 211 -22.99 2.75 14.01
CA GLY A 211 -22.01 2.09 13.17
C GLY A 211 -21.31 3.09 12.25
N LYS A 212 -19.98 3.02 12.18
CA LYS A 212 -19.19 3.80 11.22
C LYS A 212 -18.12 2.92 10.59
N VAL A 213 -17.91 3.11 9.29
CA VAL A 213 -16.78 2.49 8.57
C VAL A 213 -15.53 3.31 8.84
N LYS A 214 -14.44 2.64 9.22
CA LYS A 214 -13.17 3.29 9.53
C LYS A 214 -12.01 2.58 8.83
N PRO A 215 -11.00 3.32 8.36
CA PRO A 215 -9.79 2.73 7.82
C PRO A 215 -8.88 2.19 8.94
N TYR A 216 -8.28 1.04 8.70
CA TYR A 216 -7.27 0.43 9.55
C TYR A 216 -6.06 0.03 8.70
N LEU A 217 -4.86 0.18 9.24
CA LEU A 217 -3.64 -0.38 8.68
C LEU A 217 -3.30 -1.66 9.42
N ILE A 218 -2.92 -2.70 8.69
CA ILE A 218 -2.32 -3.92 9.25
C ILE A 218 -1.01 -4.21 8.51
N ASP A 219 0.08 -4.33 9.27
CA ASP A 219 1.36 -4.79 8.75
C ASP A 219 1.35 -6.32 8.65
N LEU A 220 1.69 -6.86 7.47
CA LEU A 220 1.64 -8.29 7.15
C LEU A 220 2.95 -9.00 7.49
N GLU A 221 3.49 -8.69 8.66
CA GLU A 221 4.79 -9.14 9.16
C GLU A 221 5.89 -8.79 8.16
N SER A 222 5.96 -7.49 7.84
CA SER A 222 6.92 -7.01 6.86
C SER A 222 8.34 -6.96 7.44
N ALA A 223 9.35 -7.07 6.58
CA ALA A 223 10.74 -7.19 7.03
C ALA A 223 11.27 -5.95 7.76
N ASN A 224 10.79 -4.76 7.37
CA ASN A 224 11.24 -3.47 7.91
C ASN A 224 10.11 -2.69 8.61
N GLY A 225 8.96 -3.33 8.81
CA GLY A 225 7.80 -2.72 9.46
C GLY A 225 7.11 -1.62 8.65
N SER A 226 6.00 -1.16 9.20
CA SER A 226 5.21 -0.02 8.73
C SER A 226 5.17 1.04 9.83
N HIS A 227 5.07 2.31 9.45
CA HIS A 227 5.06 3.45 10.36
C HIS A 227 3.85 4.34 10.10
N VAL A 228 3.28 4.89 11.17
CA VAL A 228 2.18 5.85 11.14
C VAL A 228 2.60 7.06 11.98
N ASN A 229 2.62 8.24 11.38
CA ASN A 229 3.05 9.50 12.00
C ASN A 229 4.47 9.43 12.62
N GLY A 230 5.36 8.62 12.02
CA GLY A 230 6.72 8.38 12.51
C GLY A 230 6.86 7.19 13.48
N ASP A 231 5.76 6.73 14.08
CA ASP A 231 5.78 5.62 15.03
C ASP A 231 5.63 4.27 14.32
N THR A 232 6.47 3.30 14.66
CA THR A 232 6.36 1.93 14.13
C THR A 232 5.10 1.25 14.67
N ILE A 233 4.27 0.70 13.78
CA ILE A 233 3.08 -0.03 14.17
C ILE A 233 3.38 -1.52 14.44
N PRO A 234 2.64 -2.17 15.35
CA PRO A 234 2.80 -3.60 15.62
C PRO A 234 2.38 -4.46 14.42
N ALA A 235 3.22 -5.44 14.07
CA ALA A 235 2.92 -6.43 13.04
C ALA A 235 1.70 -7.30 13.41
N GLY A 236 0.91 -7.68 12.40
CA GLY A 236 -0.26 -8.56 12.56
C GLY A 236 -1.44 -7.96 13.32
N ARG A 237 -1.41 -6.66 13.63
CA ARG A 237 -2.47 -5.96 14.37
C ARG A 237 -3.02 -4.78 13.59
N TYR A 238 -4.35 -4.65 13.61
CA TYR A 238 -5.03 -3.48 13.07
C TYR A 238 -4.77 -2.23 13.93
N VAL A 239 -4.24 -1.19 13.29
CA VAL A 239 -4.11 0.17 13.84
C VAL A 239 -5.13 1.07 13.14
N GLU A 240 -5.95 1.79 13.90
CA GLU A 240 -6.94 2.73 13.34
C GLU A 240 -6.21 3.89 12.67
N LEU A 241 -6.54 4.16 11.42
CA LEU A 241 -6.05 5.32 10.69
C LEU A 241 -7.04 6.47 10.82
N ARG A 242 -6.51 7.69 10.91
CA ARG A 242 -7.26 8.93 11.02
C ARG A 242 -6.98 9.84 9.84
N ASP A 243 -7.84 10.84 9.69
CA ASP A 243 -7.63 11.91 8.73
C ASP A 243 -6.29 12.62 9.00
N LYS A 244 -5.53 12.85 7.92
CA LYS A 244 -4.19 13.45 7.88
C LYS A 244 -3.05 12.62 8.46
N ASP A 245 -3.28 11.33 8.73
CA ASP A 245 -2.20 10.44 9.14
C ASP A 245 -1.20 10.23 8.00
N VAL A 246 0.10 10.25 8.34
CA VAL A 246 1.20 10.00 7.42
C VAL A 246 1.68 8.56 7.59
N LEU A 247 1.65 7.77 6.53
CA LEU A 247 2.11 6.39 6.50
C LEU A 247 3.47 6.32 5.80
N LYS A 248 4.33 5.44 6.28
CA LYS A 248 5.65 5.16 5.69
C LYS A 248 5.95 3.67 5.78
N PHE A 249 6.40 3.10 4.68
CA PHE A 249 6.60 1.66 4.55
C PHE A 249 8.08 1.33 4.43
N GLY A 250 8.56 0.46 5.33
CA GLY A 250 9.98 0.12 5.44
C GLY A 250 10.87 1.35 5.52
N LEU A 251 11.88 1.39 4.65
CA LEU A 251 12.87 2.47 4.54
C LEU A 251 12.65 3.34 3.30
N SER A 252 11.41 3.37 2.78
CA SER A 252 11.06 4.19 1.63
C SER A 252 11.17 5.68 1.98
N SER A 253 11.61 6.49 1.01
CA SER A 253 11.54 7.95 1.06
C SER A 253 10.18 8.50 0.63
N ARG A 254 9.25 7.63 0.22
CA ARG A 254 7.88 8.01 -0.10
C ARG A 254 7.04 8.05 1.17
N GLU A 255 6.21 9.08 1.27
CA GLU A 255 5.27 9.29 2.36
C GLU A 255 3.85 9.29 1.81
N TYR A 256 2.94 8.71 2.58
CA TYR A 256 1.57 8.46 2.16
C TYR A 256 0.63 9.17 3.12
N VAL A 257 -0.02 10.25 2.68
CA VAL A 257 -0.94 10.98 3.55
C VAL A 257 -2.35 10.51 3.28
N LEU A 258 -2.99 9.95 4.30
CA LEU A 258 -4.40 9.59 4.24
C LEU A 258 -5.24 10.82 4.56
N MET A 259 -6.18 11.19 3.69
CA MET A 259 -7.11 12.28 3.96
C MET A 259 -8.55 11.91 3.67
N LEU A 260 -9.43 12.54 4.44
CA LEU A 260 -10.86 12.59 4.21
C LEU A 260 -11.24 14.04 3.84
N PRO A 261 -11.32 14.38 2.55
CA PRO A 261 -11.71 15.72 2.14
C PRO A 261 -13.14 16.02 2.60
N GLN A 262 -13.41 17.28 2.94
CA GLN A 262 -14.74 17.72 3.30
C GLN A 262 -15.64 17.70 2.05
N PRO A 263 -16.91 17.28 2.17
CA PRO A 263 -17.86 17.45 1.08
C PRO A 263 -18.08 18.95 0.82
N ASP A 264 -18.08 19.34 -0.46
CA ASP A 264 -18.42 20.69 -0.93
C ASP A 264 -19.82 21.14 -0.50
#